data_AF-D6CV13-F1
#
_entry.id   AF-D6CV13-F1
#
_cell.length_a   1.000
_cell.length_b   1.000
_cell.length_c   1.000
_cell.angle_alpha   90.00
_cell.angle_beta   90.00
_cell.angle_gamma   90.00
#
_symmetry.space_group_name_H-M   'P 1'
#
loop_
_entity.id
_entity.type
_entity.pdbx_description
1 polymer ?
#
loop_
_entity_poly.entity_id
_entity_poly.type
_entity_poly.pdbx_seq_one_letter_code
_entity_poly.pdbx_strand_id
1 'polypeptide(L)'
;MTAPTLQPGELANMFELAPVSLWVEDFSAVRRLLSMLREQGITDFPTFLRVHPEFIDRCMQEIRVLDVNHQTLSMVGASDKPRLLRNLQHVFRDDMRVHQ
;
A
#
# COMPACT_ATOMS: atom_id res chain seq x y z
N MET A 1 -18.96 -22.25 13.40
CA MET A 1 -19.03 -21.78 12.01
C MET A 1 -17.61 -21.72 11.48
N THR A 2 -17.21 -22.71 10.67
CA THR A 2 -15.90 -22.73 10.02
C THR A 2 -15.90 -21.68 8.92
N ALA A 3 -14.92 -20.78 8.92
CA ALA A 3 -14.72 -19.87 7.79
C ALA A 3 -14.54 -20.71 6.51
N PRO A 4 -15.22 -20.40 5.41
CA PRO A 4 -14.99 -21.10 4.16
C PRO A 4 -13.53 -20.90 3.75
N THR A 5 -12.80 -22.01 3.60
CA THR A 5 -11.47 -21.99 3.01
C THR A 5 -11.64 -21.65 1.53
N LEU A 6 -11.41 -20.39 1.17
CA LEU A 6 -11.44 -19.94 -0.22
C LEU A 6 -10.18 -20.45 -0.93
N GLN A 7 -10.37 -21.01 -2.13
CA GLN A 7 -9.25 -21.47 -2.95
C GLN A 7 -8.52 -20.26 -3.57
N PRO A 8 -7.20 -20.34 -3.85
CA PRO A 8 -6.43 -19.20 -4.35
C PRO A 8 -7.02 -18.50 -5.60
N GLY A 9 -7.65 -19.28 -6.50
CA GLY A 9 -8.32 -18.74 -7.69
C GLY A 9 -9.64 -18.01 -7.40
N GLU A 10 -10.33 -18.39 -6.32
CA GLU A 10 -11.56 -17.71 -5.90
C GLU A 10 -11.26 -16.34 -5.27
N LEU A 11 -10.18 -16.25 -4.47
CA LEU A 11 -9.72 -14.94 -3.96
C LEU A 11 -9.33 -14.00 -5.09
N ALA A 12 -8.61 -14.50 -6.11
CA ALA A 12 -8.24 -13.69 -7.26
C ALA A 12 -9.47 -13.17 -8.00
N ASN A 13 -10.47 -14.03 -8.25
CA ASN A 13 -11.72 -13.60 -8.87
C ASN A 13 -12.50 -12.61 -8.00
N MET A 14 -12.57 -12.81 -6.69
CA MET A 14 -13.23 -11.86 -5.78
C MET A 14 -12.54 -10.51 -5.77
N PHE A 15 -11.20 -10.48 -5.79
CA PHE A 15 -10.42 -9.25 -5.90
C PHE A 15 -10.72 -8.50 -7.20
N GLU A 16 -10.68 -9.20 -8.33
CA GLU A 16 -10.93 -8.60 -9.66
C GLU A 16 -12.37 -8.10 -9.83
N LEU A 17 -13.35 -8.83 -9.30
CA LEU A 17 -14.78 -8.52 -9.43
C LEU A 17 -15.32 -7.62 -8.30
N ALA A 18 -14.47 -7.23 -7.35
CA ALA A 18 -14.91 -6.36 -6.26
C ALA A 18 -15.42 -5.02 -6.81
N PRO A 19 -16.61 -4.54 -6.38
CA PRO A 19 -17.19 -3.28 -6.86
C PRO A 19 -16.49 -2.03 -6.29
N VAL A 20 -15.42 -2.22 -5.53
CA VAL A 20 -14.63 -1.17 -4.86
C VAL A 20 -13.19 -1.20 -5.35
N SER A 21 -12.51 -0.06 -5.31
CA SER A 21 -11.09 0.07 -5.66
C SER A 21 -10.24 -0.72 -4.67
N LEU A 22 -9.54 -1.77 -5.13
CA LEU A 22 -8.65 -2.60 -4.32
C LEU A 22 -7.23 -2.60 -4.86
N TRP A 23 -6.28 -2.60 -3.93
CA TRP A 23 -4.85 -2.42 -4.16
C TRP A 23 -4.09 -3.45 -3.32
N VAL A 24 -3.08 -4.06 -3.93
CA VAL A 24 -2.15 -4.98 -3.26
C VAL A 24 -0.82 -4.26 -3.14
N GLU A 25 -0.29 -4.16 -1.93
CA GLU A 25 0.90 -3.36 -1.62
C GLU A 25 1.93 -4.16 -0.82
N ASP A 26 3.20 -3.92 -1.08
CA ASP A 26 4.33 -4.46 -0.33
C ASP A 26 4.82 -3.47 0.73
N PHE A 27 4.59 -3.82 1.99
CA PHE A 27 5.06 -3.09 3.18
C PHE A 27 6.32 -3.70 3.80
N SER A 28 6.95 -4.69 3.16
CA SER A 28 8.11 -5.40 3.71
C SER A 28 9.30 -4.48 3.99
N ALA A 29 9.50 -3.46 3.15
CA ALA A 29 10.53 -2.45 3.34
C ALA A 29 10.24 -1.53 4.53
N VAL A 30 9.00 -1.08 4.69
CA VAL A 30 8.55 -0.31 5.86
C VAL A 30 8.76 -1.12 7.15
N ARG A 31 8.39 -2.40 7.13
CA ARG A 31 8.62 -3.28 8.29
C ARG A 31 10.11 -3.36 8.65
N ARG A 32 11.00 -3.45 7.66
CA ARG A 32 12.46 -3.43 7.89
C ARG A 32 12.93 -2.11 8.50
N LEU A 33 12.44 -0.97 7.99
CA LEU A 33 12.75 0.35 8.56
C LEU A 33 12.34 0.42 10.03
N LEU A 34 11.11 0.00 10.37
CA LEU A 34 10.63 -0.03 11.75
C LEU A 34 11.43 -1.00 12.62
N SER A 35 11.79 -2.17 12.12
CA SER A 35 12.64 -3.13 12.84
C SER A 35 14.00 -2.53 13.19
N MET A 36 14.64 -1.80 12.26
CA MET A 36 15.92 -1.12 12.54
C MET A 36 15.78 -0.08 13.66
N LEU A 37 14.69 0.68 13.71
CA LEU A 37 14.46 1.64 14.81
C LEU A 37 14.33 0.93 16.16
N ARG A 38 13.68 -0.24 16.21
CA ARG A 38 13.58 -1.05 17.43
C ARG A 38 14.94 -1.52 17.91
N GLU A 39 15.78 -1.98 16.97
CA GLU A 39 17.14 -2.42 17.25
C GLU A 39 18.02 -1.27 17.77
N GLN A 40 17.73 -0.04 17.35
CA GLN A 40 18.37 1.18 17.86
C GLN A 40 17.83 1.63 19.24
N GLY A 41 16.89 0.89 19.83
CA GLY A 41 16.33 1.17 21.15
C GLY A 41 15.17 2.17 21.14
N ILE A 42 14.62 2.52 19.97
CA ILE A 42 13.43 3.38 19.88
C ILE A 42 12.21 2.55 20.26
N THR A 43 11.59 2.90 21.39
CA THR A 43 10.39 2.25 21.92
C THR A 43 9.14 3.11 21.79
N ASP A 44 9.29 4.44 21.77
CA ASP A 44 8.20 5.41 21.60
C ASP A 44 8.11 5.87 20.13
N PHE A 45 7.46 5.03 19.31
CA PHE A 45 7.22 5.35 17.89
C PHE A 45 6.35 6.59 17.68
N PRO A 46 5.24 6.81 18.41
CA PRO A 46 4.45 8.04 18.24
C PRO A 46 5.28 9.31 18.44
N THR A 47 6.10 9.37 19.49
CA THR A 47 6.98 10.53 19.70
C THR A 47 8.06 10.61 18.62
N PHE A 48 8.67 9.49 18.23
CA PHE A 48 9.64 9.46 17.14
C PHE A 48 9.07 9.99 15.82
N LEU A 49 7.89 9.52 15.40
CA LEU A 49 7.24 9.95 14.15
C LEU A 49 6.82 11.42 14.17
N ARG A 50 6.51 11.97 15.35
CA ARG A 50 6.22 13.41 15.53
C ARG A 50 7.48 14.27 15.38
N VAL A 51 8.63 13.78 15.86
CA VAL A 51 9.92 14.48 15.76
C VAL A 51 10.53 14.31 14.37
N HIS A 52 10.27 13.16 13.72
CA HIS A 52 10.81 12.77 12.41
C HIS A 52 9.70 12.54 11.37
N PRO A 53 8.94 13.58 10.97
CA PRO A 53 7.93 13.44 9.92
C PRO A 53 8.52 12.97 8.59
N GLU A 54 9.80 13.26 8.31
CA GLU A 54 10.53 12.77 7.13
C GLU A 54 10.65 11.25 7.08
N PHE A 55 10.56 10.57 8.23
CA PHE A 55 10.55 9.11 8.28
C PHE A 55 9.25 8.54 7.68
N ILE A 56 8.14 9.27 7.81
CA ILE A 56 6.87 8.90 7.19
C ILE A 56 7.02 8.98 5.66
N ASP A 57 7.60 10.08 5.15
CA ASP A 57 7.88 10.24 3.72
C ASP A 57 8.77 9.12 3.19
N ARG A 58 9.83 8.76 3.95
CA ARG A 58 10.70 7.63 3.61
C ARG A 58 9.94 6.30 3.59
N CYS A 59 9.09 6.04 4.59
CA CYS A 59 8.27 4.84 4.60
C CYS A 59 7.34 4.79 3.39
N MET A 60 6.70 5.91 3.05
CA MET A 60 5.81 6.02 1.89
C MET A 60 6.55 5.78 0.58
N GLN A 61 7.81 6.21 0.45
CA GLN A 61 8.63 5.95 -0.73
C GLN A 61 8.98 4.46 -0.92
N GLU A 62 9.03 3.70 0.17
CA GLU A 62 9.38 2.28 0.17
C GLU A 62 8.17 1.37 -0.07
N ILE A 63 6.94 1.86 0.11
CA ILE A 63 5.72 1.10 -0.21
C ILE A 63 5.62 0.94 -1.72
N ARG A 64 5.41 -0.31 -2.17
CA ARG A 64 5.26 -0.63 -3.59
C ARG A 64 3.90 -1.22 -3.86
N VAL A 65 3.15 -0.66 -4.79
CA VAL A 65 1.91 -1.25 -5.26
C VAL A 65 2.25 -2.40 -6.22
N LEU A 66 1.82 -3.60 -5.87
CA LEU A 66 2.07 -4.84 -6.60
C LEU A 66 0.96 -5.11 -7.63
N ASP A 67 -0.29 -4.84 -7.28
CA ASP A 67 -1.45 -5.06 -8.15
C ASP A 67 -2.60 -4.14 -7.77
N VAL A 68 -3.52 -3.92 -8.70
CA VAL A 68 -4.78 -3.22 -8.49
C VAL A 68 -5.88 -3.95 -9.23
N ASN A 69 -7.10 -3.92 -8.71
CA ASN A 69 -8.21 -4.59 -9.39
C ASN A 69 -8.75 -3.79 -10.59
N HIS A 70 -9.61 -4.43 -11.38
CA HIS A 70 -10.25 -3.81 -12.53
C HIS A 70 -11.04 -2.52 -12.17
N GLN A 71 -11.67 -2.47 -11.00
CA GLN A 71 -12.40 -1.29 -10.57
C GLN A 71 -11.47 -0.07 -10.39
N THR A 72 -10.28 -0.26 -9.82
CA THR A 72 -9.26 0.78 -9.72
C THR A 72 -8.86 1.30 -11.10
N LEU A 73 -8.60 0.41 -12.06
CA LEU A 73 -8.24 0.80 -13.43
C LEU A 73 -9.32 1.65 -14.09
N SER A 74 -10.58 1.23 -13.93
CA SER A 74 -11.75 1.94 -14.45
C SER A 74 -11.86 3.34 -13.82
N MET A 75 -11.69 3.44 -12.50
CA MET A 75 -11.78 4.69 -11.76
C MET A 75 -10.71 5.72 -12.17
N VAL A 76 -9.48 5.26 -12.41
CA VAL A 76 -8.38 6.15 -12.83
C VAL A 76 -8.30 6.33 -14.35
N GLY A 77 -9.16 5.67 -15.12
CA GLY A 77 -9.19 5.72 -16.58
C GLY A 77 -7.94 5.15 -17.26
N ALA A 78 -7.20 4.26 -16.59
CA ALA A 78 -6.00 3.67 -17.15
C ALA A 78 -6.32 2.48 -18.06
N SER A 79 -5.71 2.47 -19.25
CA SER A 79 -5.94 1.42 -20.25
C SER A 79 -5.31 0.07 -19.90
N ASP A 80 -4.34 0.05 -18.97
CA ASP A 80 -3.53 -1.14 -18.67
C ASP A 80 -2.92 -1.08 -17.26
N LYS A 81 -2.91 -2.23 -16.55
CA LYS A 81 -2.36 -2.38 -15.19
C LYS A 81 -0.86 -2.04 -15.12
N PRO A 82 0.04 -2.69 -15.90
CA PRO A 82 1.46 -2.34 -15.93
C PRO A 82 1.76 -0.86 -16.19
N ARG A 83 0.96 -0.19 -17.02
CA ARG A 83 1.11 1.25 -17.26
C ARG A 83 0.69 2.08 -16.07
N LEU A 84 -0.43 1.71 -15.44
CA LEU A 84 -0.89 2.36 -14.22
C LEU A 84 0.14 2.19 -13.10
N LEU A 85 0.55 0.97 -12.77
CA LEU A 85 1.48 0.65 -11.69
C LEU A 85 2.82 1.41 -11.82
N ARG A 86 3.35 1.55 -13.05
CA ARG A 86 4.57 2.34 -13.30
C ARG A 86 4.43 3.83 -13.01
N ASN A 87 3.24 4.40 -13.23
CA ASN A 87 2.98 5.81 -13.01
C ASN A 87 2.34 6.09 -11.65
N LEU A 88 1.80 5.07 -10.99
CA LEU A 88 1.09 5.16 -9.71
C LEU A 88 2.00 5.72 -8.61
N GLN A 89 3.27 5.28 -8.60
CA GLN A 89 4.31 5.80 -7.71
C GLN A 89 4.59 7.29 -7.90
N HIS A 90 4.16 7.90 -9.01
CA HIS A 90 4.30 9.34 -9.26
C HIS A 90 2.97 10.08 -9.06
N VAL A 91 1.83 9.45 -9.33
CA VAL A 91 0.50 10.08 -9.29
C VAL A 91 -0.09 10.10 -7.88
N PHE A 92 -0.02 9.00 -7.13
CA PHE A 92 -0.72 8.88 -5.84
C PHE A 92 0.11 9.31 -4.63
N ARG A 93 1.39 9.66 -4.84
CA ARG A 93 2.25 10.21 -3.76
C ARG A 93 1.81 11.59 -3.30
N ASP A 94 1.12 12.37 -4.14
CA ASP A 94 0.63 13.70 -3.78
C ASP A 94 -0.68 13.66 -2.98
N ASP A 95 -1.60 12.73 -3.29
CA ASP A 95 -2.92 12.68 -2.66
C ASP A 95 -2.93 12.00 -1.27
N MET A 96 -1.93 11.16 -0.94
CA MET A 96 -1.86 10.49 0.38
C MET A 96 -1.49 11.46 1.52
N ARG A 97 -1.12 12.71 1.20
CA ARG A 97 -1.10 13.82 2.15
C ARG A 97 -2.55 14.25 2.40
N VAL A 98 -3.28 13.46 3.21
CA VAL A 98 -4.57 13.88 3.74
C VAL A 98 -4.41 15.29 4.29
N HIS A 99 -5.17 16.22 3.73
CA HIS A 99 -5.20 17.62 4.15
C HIS A 99 -5.36 17.70 5.66
N GLN A 100 -4.53 18.54 6.29
CA GLN A 100 -4.67 18.93 7.70
C GLN A 100 -6.07 19.44 8.00
#